data_AF-A0A7I0K591-F1
#
_entry.id   AF-A0A7I0K591-F1
#
_cell.length_a   1.000
_cell.length_b   1.000
_cell.length_c   1.000
_cell.angle_alpha   90.00
_cell.angle_beta   90.00
_cell.angle_gamma   90.00
#
_symmetry.space_group_name_H-M   'P 1'
#
loop_
_entity.id
_entity.type
_entity.pdbx_description
1 polymer ?
#
loop_
_entity_poly.entity_id
_entity_poly.type
_entity_poly.pdbx_seq_one_letter_code
_entity_poly.pdbx_strand_id
1 'polypeptide(L)'
;MKTLSQAGWDGNYVVPNQRVSRSLSGPVILLNNWFGWQELELLSPERMTFVRKLGYLPDIPTNRWLDRALEIVGMTRQDIYVTQACVFLPPATMGSSIASEVYRTSVDRVLRHELGGRTPVALGGAAQKACRLAGIDYVGAQHPSYQGGERRGREIAAAIERVL
;
A
#
# COMPACT_ATOMS: atom_id res chain seq x y z
N MET A 1 -10.58 10.11 -12.17
CA MET A 1 -9.35 9.62 -11.52
C MET A 1 -8.25 10.64 -11.78
N LYS A 2 -7.39 10.92 -10.80
CA LYS A 2 -6.16 11.71 -11.01
C LYS A 2 -4.96 10.76 -10.86
N THR A 3 -3.91 10.94 -11.64
CA THR A 3 -2.61 10.33 -11.34
C THR A 3 -2.01 10.97 -10.08
N LEU A 4 -1.04 10.32 -9.42
CA LEU A 4 -0.29 10.97 -8.32
C LEU A 4 0.32 12.30 -8.78
N SER A 5 0.85 12.34 -10.00
CA SER A 5 1.29 13.55 -10.71
C SER A 5 0.23 14.65 -10.78
N GLN A 6 -0.96 14.32 -11.29
CA GLN A 6 -2.06 15.28 -11.43
C GLN A 6 -2.61 15.76 -10.09
N ALA A 7 -2.38 15.00 -9.01
CA ALA A 7 -2.74 15.39 -7.65
C ALA A 7 -1.61 16.13 -6.91
N GLY A 8 -0.46 16.40 -7.57
CA GLY A 8 0.68 17.09 -6.97
C GLY A 8 1.47 16.24 -5.97
N TRP A 9 1.33 14.91 -6.07
CA TRP A 9 1.98 13.92 -5.20
C TRP A 9 3.08 13.12 -5.90
N ASP A 10 3.39 13.43 -7.17
CA ASP A 10 4.61 12.91 -7.79
C ASP A 10 5.84 13.54 -7.13
N GLY A 11 6.64 12.70 -6.48
CA GLY A 11 8.09 12.74 -6.70
C GLY A 11 8.45 11.86 -7.91
N ASN A 12 9.74 11.58 -8.13
CA ASN A 12 10.26 10.70 -9.20
C ASN A 12 9.78 9.23 -9.08
N TYR A 13 8.47 8.94 -9.16
CA TYR A 13 7.88 7.60 -9.27
C TYR A 13 7.84 6.76 -7.98
N VAL A 14 7.56 7.37 -6.83
CA VAL A 14 7.54 6.66 -5.53
C VAL A 14 6.25 6.98 -4.78
N VAL A 15 5.52 5.93 -4.41
CA VAL A 15 4.35 6.01 -3.52
C VAL A 15 4.81 6.67 -2.22
N PRO A 16 4.17 7.72 -1.71
CA PRO A 16 4.73 8.47 -0.58
C PRO A 16 5.11 7.57 0.62
N ASN A 17 4.35 6.52 0.90
CA ASN A 17 4.62 5.59 2.01
C ASN A 17 5.93 4.80 1.89
N GLN A 18 6.50 4.66 0.68
CA GLN A 18 7.81 4.03 0.47
C GLN A 18 8.94 4.79 1.18
N ARG A 19 8.79 6.10 1.43
CA ARG A 19 9.82 6.90 2.12
C ARG A 19 10.18 6.33 3.50
N VAL A 20 9.19 5.82 4.22
CA VAL A 20 9.37 5.18 5.53
C VAL A 20 9.46 3.66 5.44
N SER A 21 9.11 3.06 4.30
CA SER A 21 9.10 1.62 4.04
C SER A 21 9.76 1.23 2.73
N ARG A 22 11.10 1.30 2.72
CA ARG A 22 11.96 1.09 1.54
C ARG A 22 12.96 -0.05 1.71
N SER A 23 12.65 -1.06 2.51
CA SER A 23 13.56 -2.20 2.70
C SER A 23 13.82 -2.93 1.38
N LEU A 24 15.10 -3.13 1.04
CA LEU A 24 15.47 -3.84 -0.20
C LEU A 24 15.40 -5.36 -0.06
N SER A 25 15.51 -5.86 1.17
CA SER A 25 15.52 -7.30 1.48
C SER A 25 14.29 -7.77 2.26
N GLY A 26 13.56 -6.84 2.88
CA GLY A 26 12.39 -7.13 3.67
C GLY A 26 11.18 -7.61 2.86
N PRO A 27 10.13 -8.09 3.55
CA PRO A 27 8.90 -8.51 2.92
C PRO A 27 8.22 -7.33 2.21
N VAL A 28 7.59 -7.63 1.08
CA VAL A 28 6.88 -6.64 0.28
C VAL A 28 5.40 -6.61 0.67
N ILE A 29 4.92 -5.44 1.08
CA ILE A 29 3.51 -5.18 1.35
C ILE A 29 2.89 -4.49 0.15
N LEU A 30 1.95 -5.18 -0.50
CA LEU A 30 1.24 -4.68 -1.67
C LEU A 30 -0.15 -4.17 -1.26
N LEU A 31 -0.33 -2.85 -1.31
CA LEU A 31 -1.62 -2.21 -1.13
C LEU A 31 -2.28 -1.97 -2.51
N ASN A 32 -3.56 -1.60 -2.55
CA ASN A 32 -4.10 -0.98 -3.77
C ASN A 32 -3.86 0.53 -3.75
N ASN A 33 -4.05 1.14 -2.59
CA ASN A 33 -3.88 2.54 -2.31
C ASN A 33 -3.83 2.69 -0.79
N TRP A 34 -3.01 3.62 -0.29
CA TRP A 34 -2.92 3.89 1.15
C TRP A 34 -3.80 5.07 1.59
N PHE A 35 -4.28 5.85 0.61
CA PHE A 35 -5.12 7.06 0.77
C PHE A 35 -6.03 7.27 -0.47
N GLY A 36 -7.05 8.13 -0.38
CA GLY A 36 -7.81 8.68 -1.51
C GLY A 36 -7.52 10.17 -1.77
N TRP A 37 -7.54 10.66 -3.02
CA TRP A 37 -7.15 12.05 -3.31
C TRP A 37 -8.08 13.09 -2.67
N GLN A 38 -9.38 12.81 -2.54
CA GLN A 38 -10.31 13.73 -1.85
C GLN A 38 -10.01 13.79 -0.36
N GLU A 39 -9.67 12.66 0.26
CA GLU A 39 -9.28 12.63 1.67
C GLU A 39 -8.01 13.44 1.91
N LEU A 40 -7.06 13.44 0.96
CA LEU A 40 -5.87 14.28 1.04
C LEU A 40 -6.24 15.77 1.00
N GLU A 41 -7.16 16.16 0.12
CA GLU A 41 -7.64 17.56 0.01
C GLU A 41 -8.37 18.04 1.29
N LEU A 42 -8.89 17.12 2.11
CA LEU A 42 -9.54 17.42 3.38
C LEU A 42 -8.58 17.51 4.58
N LEU A 43 -7.29 17.23 4.40
CA LEU A 43 -6.31 17.33 5.48
C LEU A 43 -6.06 18.79 5.88
N SER A 44 -5.88 19.03 7.18
CA SER A 44 -5.39 20.33 7.66
C SER A 44 -3.99 20.64 7.08
N PRO A 45 -3.59 21.92 6.95
CA PRO A 45 -2.27 22.29 6.42
C PRO A 45 -1.08 21.63 7.13
N GLU A 46 -1.19 21.42 8.45
CA GLU A 46 -0.18 20.76 9.28
C GLU A 46 -0.03 19.28 8.90
N ARG A 47 -1.16 18.56 8.81
CA ARG A 47 -1.20 17.14 8.40
C ARG A 47 -0.72 16.97 6.96
N MET A 48 -1.13 17.88 6.08
CA MET A 48 -0.66 17.94 4.69
C MET A 48 0.87 18.09 4.62
N THR A 49 1.46 18.96 5.44
CA THR A 49 2.91 19.13 5.54
C THR A 49 3.60 17.85 6.02
N PHE A 50 3.02 17.18 7.03
CA PHE A 50 3.53 15.91 7.54
C PHE A 50 3.52 14.81 6.47
N VAL A 51 2.42 14.66 5.74
CA VAL A 51 2.32 13.72 4.61
C VAL A 51 3.33 14.07 3.52
N ARG A 52 3.47 15.35 3.16
CA ARG A 52 4.44 15.76 2.13
C ARG A 52 5.88 15.45 2.53
N LYS A 53 6.20 15.50 3.82
CA LYS A 53 7.54 15.19 4.33
C LYS A 53 7.78 13.68 4.39
N LEU A 54 6.89 12.93 5.02
CA LEU A 54 7.12 11.52 5.36
C LEU A 54 6.40 10.53 4.44
N GLY A 55 5.42 11.00 3.68
CA GLY A 55 4.54 10.16 2.86
C GLY A 55 3.68 9.19 3.66
N TYR A 56 3.49 9.49 4.94
CA TYR A 56 2.89 8.61 5.93
C TYR A 56 2.10 9.46 6.93
N LEU A 57 1.00 8.90 7.43
CA LEU A 57 0.21 9.43 8.55
C LEU A 57 -0.10 8.29 9.51
N PRO A 58 0.35 8.34 10.78
CA PRO A 58 0.22 7.20 11.70
C PRO A 58 -1.22 6.88 12.08
N ASP A 59 -2.06 7.91 12.14
CA ASP A 59 -3.39 7.80 12.72
C ASP A 59 -4.45 7.31 11.73
N ILE A 60 -4.15 7.23 10.44
CA ILE A 60 -5.10 6.68 9.47
C ILE A 60 -5.24 5.16 9.64
N PRO A 61 -6.43 4.59 9.42
CA PRO A 61 -6.68 3.17 9.61
C PRO A 61 -5.68 2.27 8.89
N THR A 62 -5.30 2.61 7.66
CA THR A 62 -4.36 1.81 6.87
C THR A 62 -3.01 1.64 7.57
N ASN A 63 -2.45 2.76 8.04
CA ASN A 63 -1.13 2.76 8.64
C ASN A 63 -1.17 2.20 10.05
N ARG A 64 -2.14 2.62 10.87
CA ARG A 64 -2.31 2.13 12.25
C ARG A 64 -2.31 0.60 12.34
N TRP A 65 -3.10 -0.07 11.50
CA TRP A 65 -3.22 -1.54 11.58
C TRP A 65 -2.05 -2.27 10.93
N LEU A 66 -1.39 -1.66 9.95
CA LEU A 66 -0.15 -2.21 9.41
C LEU A 66 1.01 -2.03 10.40
N ASP A 67 1.12 -0.89 11.08
CA ASP A 67 2.09 -0.68 12.17
C ASP A 67 1.87 -1.69 13.28
N ARG A 68 0.61 -1.89 13.67
CA ARG A 68 0.26 -2.90 14.66
C ARG A 68 0.65 -4.32 14.23
N ALA A 69 0.47 -4.67 12.96
CA ALA A 69 0.88 -5.96 12.43
C ALA A 69 2.40 -6.14 12.48
N LEU A 70 3.16 -5.08 12.15
CA LEU A 70 4.61 -5.07 12.22
C LEU A 70 5.11 -5.24 13.65
N GLU A 71 4.51 -4.54 14.61
CA GLU A 71 4.82 -4.71 16.04
C GLU A 71 4.65 -6.16 16.50
N ILE A 72 3.58 -6.84 16.06
CA ILE A 72 3.29 -8.24 16.42
C ILE A 72 4.42 -9.17 15.95
N VAL A 73 4.98 -8.93 14.76
CA VAL A 73 6.09 -9.72 14.20
C VAL A 73 7.47 -9.19 14.58
N GLY A 74 7.55 -8.20 15.49
CA GLY A 74 8.81 -7.60 15.93
C GLY A 74 9.53 -6.79 14.86
N MET A 75 8.80 -6.26 13.87
CA MET A 75 9.33 -5.45 12.78
C MET A 75 8.89 -4.00 12.89
N THR A 76 9.58 -3.14 12.14
CA THR A 76 9.24 -1.73 11.95
C THR A 76 9.00 -1.43 10.47
N ARG A 77 8.60 -0.19 10.18
CA ARG A 77 8.44 0.27 8.79
C ARG A 77 9.71 0.17 7.98
N GLN A 78 10.89 0.33 8.60
CA GLN A 78 12.18 0.27 7.93
C GLN A 78 12.54 -1.14 7.46
N ASP A 79 11.93 -2.15 8.06
CA ASP A 79 12.18 -3.56 7.77
C ASP A 79 11.37 -4.07 6.60
N ILE A 80 10.40 -3.29 6.09
CA ILE A 80 9.52 -3.70 4.99
C ILE A 80 9.63 -2.79 3.78
N TYR A 81 9.22 -3.31 2.63
CA TYR A 81 8.97 -2.52 1.43
C TYR A 81 7.47 -2.37 1.22
N VAL A 82 6.96 -1.16 1.06
CA VAL A 82 5.54 -0.97 0.69
C VAL A 82 5.45 -0.57 -0.77
N THR A 83 4.47 -1.09 -1.49
CA THR A 83 4.14 -0.66 -2.85
C THR A 83 2.62 -0.73 -3.08
N GLN A 84 2.16 -0.34 -4.26
CA GLN A 84 0.76 -0.37 -4.66
C GLN A 84 0.56 -1.07 -6.00
N ALA A 85 -0.53 -1.84 -6.07
CA ALA A 85 -0.99 -2.55 -7.24
C ALA A 85 -1.39 -1.61 -8.38
N CYS A 86 -1.68 -0.35 -8.07
CA CYS A 86 -2.01 0.67 -9.04
C CYS A 86 -1.40 2.01 -8.63
N VAL A 87 -0.74 2.69 -9.58
CA VAL A 87 -0.11 4.00 -9.35
C VAL A 87 -1.11 5.16 -9.38
N PHE A 88 -2.39 4.89 -9.70
CA PHE A 88 -3.44 5.91 -9.68
C PHE A 88 -4.02 6.08 -8.28
N LEU A 89 -4.23 7.33 -7.90
CA LEU A 89 -4.89 7.68 -6.64
C LEU A 89 -6.40 7.75 -6.90
N PRO A 90 -7.22 6.86 -6.34
CA PRO A 90 -8.67 6.94 -6.50
C PRO A 90 -9.24 8.16 -5.73
N PRO A 91 -10.44 8.66 -6.10
CA PRO A 91 -11.11 9.75 -5.38
C PRO A 91 -11.28 9.49 -3.89
N ALA A 92 -11.69 8.29 -3.54
CA ALA A 92 -11.76 7.83 -2.17
C ALA A 92 -11.02 6.49 -2.04
N THR A 93 -10.64 6.14 -0.81
CA THR A 93 -9.97 4.87 -0.50
C THR A 93 -10.85 3.66 -0.83
N MET A 94 -12.18 3.86 -0.93
CA MET A 94 -13.18 2.88 -1.33
C MET A 94 -13.97 3.35 -2.56
N GLY A 95 -14.48 2.41 -3.36
CA GLY A 95 -15.61 2.70 -4.25
C GLY A 95 -15.30 3.09 -5.70
N SER A 96 -14.06 2.97 -6.19
CA SER A 96 -13.80 3.09 -7.63
C SER A 96 -13.38 1.76 -8.25
N SER A 97 -14.17 1.30 -9.23
CA SER A 97 -13.81 0.17 -10.07
C SER A 97 -12.66 0.60 -10.99
N ILE A 98 -11.45 0.11 -10.71
CA ILE A 98 -10.31 0.27 -11.59
C ILE A 98 -10.36 -0.85 -12.64
N ALA A 99 -10.30 -0.46 -13.92
CA ALA A 99 -10.31 -1.39 -15.05
C ALA A 99 -9.14 -2.39 -14.95
N SER A 100 -9.37 -3.64 -15.32
CA SER A 100 -8.35 -4.70 -15.22
C SER A 100 -7.09 -4.40 -16.05
N GLU A 101 -7.23 -3.71 -17.18
CA GLU A 101 -6.12 -3.28 -18.03
C GLU A 101 -5.17 -2.30 -17.32
N VAL A 102 -5.72 -1.42 -16.48
CA VAL A 102 -4.94 -0.47 -15.69
C VAL A 102 -4.08 -1.21 -14.65
N TYR A 103 -4.63 -2.24 -14.01
CA TYR A 103 -3.85 -3.11 -13.13
C TYR A 103 -2.73 -3.80 -13.89
N ARG A 104 -3.02 -4.44 -15.03
CA ARG A 104 -1.98 -5.10 -15.84
C ARG A 104 -0.85 -4.14 -16.21
N THR A 105 -1.20 -2.97 -16.72
CA THR A 105 -0.21 -1.95 -17.09
C THR A 105 0.62 -1.48 -15.90
N SER A 106 0.00 -1.26 -14.74
CA SER A 106 0.72 -0.85 -13.52
C SER A 106 1.67 -1.96 -13.05
N VAL A 107 1.22 -3.21 -13.12
CA VAL A 107 2.00 -4.35 -12.67
C VAL A 107 3.23 -4.57 -13.57
N ASP A 108 3.03 -4.54 -14.88
CA ASP A 108 4.10 -4.79 -15.84
C ASP A 108 5.13 -3.66 -15.88
N ARG A 109 4.72 -2.40 -15.69
CA ARG A 109 5.64 -1.25 -15.73
C ARG A 109 6.36 -0.97 -14.42
N VAL A 110 5.77 -1.33 -13.28
CA VAL A 110 6.29 -0.93 -11.96
C VAL A 110 6.38 -2.11 -11.02
N LEU A 111 5.25 -2.75 -10.69
CA LEU A 111 5.21 -3.71 -9.59
C LEU A 111 6.21 -4.84 -9.77
N ARG A 112 6.30 -5.47 -10.94
CA ARG A 112 7.24 -6.59 -11.17
C ARG A 112 8.68 -6.20 -10.87
N HIS A 113 9.08 -4.99 -11.23
CA HIS A 113 10.41 -4.47 -10.98
C HIS A 113 10.63 -4.20 -9.50
N GLU A 114 9.66 -3.61 -8.81
CA GLU A 114 9.75 -3.34 -7.37
C GLU A 114 9.72 -4.61 -6.51
N LEU A 115 9.02 -5.66 -6.95
CA LEU A 115 9.02 -6.95 -6.25
C LEU A 115 10.42 -7.57 -6.23
N GLY A 116 11.21 -7.42 -7.30
CA GLY A 116 12.56 -8.01 -7.37
C GLY A 116 12.57 -9.53 -7.14
N GLY A 117 11.51 -10.22 -7.57
CA GLY A 117 11.33 -11.67 -7.38
C GLY A 117 10.74 -12.08 -6.02
N ARG A 118 10.48 -11.14 -5.09
CA ARG A 118 9.87 -11.44 -3.79
C ARG A 118 8.36 -11.70 -3.91
N THR A 119 7.85 -12.63 -3.12
CA THR A 119 6.41 -12.89 -2.96
C THR A 119 5.77 -11.80 -2.09
N PRO A 120 4.86 -10.95 -2.60
CA PRO A 120 4.22 -9.92 -1.80
C PRO A 120 3.13 -10.45 -0.88
N VAL A 121 2.92 -9.74 0.22
CA VAL A 121 1.69 -9.78 1.00
C VAL A 121 0.67 -8.84 0.36
N ALA A 122 -0.31 -9.38 -0.34
CA ALA A 122 -1.32 -8.63 -1.07
C ALA A 122 -2.54 -8.31 -0.18
N LEU A 123 -2.64 -7.04 0.21
CA LEU A 123 -3.63 -6.53 1.16
C LEU A 123 -4.87 -5.99 0.44
N GLY A 124 -5.98 -6.71 0.59
CA GLY A 124 -7.27 -6.37 0.01
C GLY A 124 -7.52 -6.96 -1.38
N GLY A 125 -8.80 -7.05 -1.75
CA GLY A 125 -9.24 -7.73 -2.97
C GLY A 125 -8.65 -7.15 -4.26
N ALA A 126 -8.39 -5.84 -4.29
CA ALA A 126 -7.78 -5.17 -5.43
C ALA A 126 -6.30 -5.52 -5.63
N ALA A 127 -5.49 -5.52 -4.55
CA ALA A 127 -4.10 -5.95 -4.61
C ALA A 127 -3.99 -7.41 -5.06
N GLN A 128 -4.83 -8.28 -4.47
CA GLN A 128 -4.89 -9.70 -4.84
C GLN A 128 -5.37 -9.90 -6.29
N LYS A 129 -6.33 -9.09 -6.76
CA LYS A 129 -6.79 -9.10 -8.16
C LYS A 129 -5.63 -8.76 -9.09
N ALA A 130 -4.82 -7.76 -8.77
CA ALA A 130 -3.67 -7.38 -9.58
C ALA A 130 -2.64 -8.52 -9.67
N CYS A 131 -2.32 -9.17 -8.55
CA CYS A 131 -1.44 -10.34 -8.56
C CYS A 131 -1.99 -11.48 -9.43
N ARG A 132 -3.28 -11.82 -9.29
CA ARG A 132 -3.93 -12.85 -10.12
C ARG A 132 -3.91 -12.52 -11.61
N LEU A 133 -4.21 -11.27 -11.98
CA LEU A 133 -4.21 -10.82 -13.37
C LEU A 133 -2.84 -10.89 -14.02
N ALA A 134 -1.78 -10.84 -13.23
CA ALA A 134 -0.40 -10.86 -13.67
C ALA A 134 0.31 -12.21 -13.44
N GLY A 135 -0.36 -13.21 -12.86
CA GLY A 135 0.29 -14.48 -12.50
C GLY A 135 1.46 -14.31 -11.52
N ILE A 136 1.32 -13.40 -10.55
CA ILE A 136 2.27 -13.20 -9.46
C ILE A 136 1.75 -13.99 -8.26
N ASP A 137 2.58 -14.86 -7.69
CA ASP A 137 2.28 -15.53 -6.43
C ASP A 137 2.21 -14.52 -5.28
N TYR A 138 1.29 -14.71 -4.34
CA TYR A 138 1.11 -13.78 -3.23
C TYR A 138 0.54 -14.47 -1.98
N VAL A 139 0.79 -13.87 -0.82
CA VAL A 139 0.06 -14.20 0.41
C VAL A 139 -1.04 -13.16 0.62
N GLY A 140 -2.30 -13.59 0.65
CA GLY A 140 -3.45 -12.68 0.75
C GLY A 140 -3.86 -12.40 2.20
N ALA A 141 -4.12 -11.13 2.51
CA ALA A 141 -4.89 -10.72 3.69
C ALA A 141 -5.86 -9.59 3.32
N GLN A 142 -6.82 -9.24 4.19
CA GLN A 142 -7.72 -8.13 3.88
C GLN A 142 -7.01 -6.77 4.04
N HIS A 143 -7.59 -5.73 3.44
CA HIS A 143 -7.03 -4.39 3.48
C HIS A 143 -7.04 -3.82 4.92
N PRO A 144 -5.98 -3.11 5.38
CA PRO A 144 -5.92 -2.65 6.76
C PRO A 144 -6.99 -1.60 7.11
N SER A 145 -7.47 -0.83 6.14
CA SER A 145 -8.57 0.14 6.38
C SER A 145 -9.97 -0.50 6.54
N TYR A 146 -10.13 -1.79 6.27
CA TYR A 146 -11.41 -2.47 6.43
C TYR A 146 -11.67 -2.75 7.92
N GLN A 147 -12.91 -2.47 8.36
CA GLN A 147 -13.36 -2.65 9.74
C GLN A 147 -12.89 -4.01 10.31
N GLY A 148 -12.11 -3.97 11.39
CA GLY A 148 -11.46 -5.18 11.90
C GLY A 148 -10.58 -4.98 13.13
N GLY A 149 -10.14 -3.76 13.43
CA GLY A 149 -9.45 -3.48 14.70
C GLY A 149 -8.18 -4.30 14.89
N GLU A 150 -7.87 -4.67 16.13
CA GLU A 150 -6.71 -5.51 16.49
C GLU A 150 -6.67 -6.84 15.73
N ARG A 151 -7.84 -7.44 15.45
CA ARG A 151 -7.93 -8.66 14.65
C ARG A 151 -7.33 -8.47 13.26
N ARG A 152 -7.50 -7.28 12.65
CA ARG A 152 -6.90 -6.93 11.35
C ARG A 152 -5.38 -6.95 11.43
N GLY A 153 -4.81 -6.36 12.48
CA GLY A 153 -3.37 -6.38 12.72
C GLY A 153 -2.82 -7.81 12.78
N ARG A 154 -3.50 -8.71 13.51
CA ARG A 154 -3.11 -10.12 13.61
C ARG A 154 -3.21 -10.89 12.29
N GLU A 155 -4.27 -10.66 11.51
CA GLU A 155 -4.42 -11.29 10.20
C GLU A 155 -3.32 -10.86 9.23
N ILE A 156 -2.91 -9.59 9.28
CA ILE A 156 -1.79 -9.08 8.46
C ILE A 156 -0.46 -9.64 8.98
N ALA A 157 -0.25 -9.69 10.30
CA ALA A 157 0.95 -10.27 10.91
C ALA A 157 1.16 -11.73 10.46
N ALA A 158 0.12 -12.56 10.56
CA ALA A 158 0.18 -13.95 10.10
C ALA A 158 0.47 -14.07 8.59
N ALA A 159 0.04 -13.10 7.78
CA ALA A 159 0.37 -13.08 6.37
C ALA A 159 1.83 -12.68 6.11
N ILE A 160 2.38 -11.77 6.92
CA ILE A 160 3.81 -11.38 6.87
C ILE A 160 4.69 -12.57 7.26
N GLU A 161 4.37 -13.29 8.34
CA GLU A 161 5.14 -14.46 8.79
C GLU A 161 5.30 -15.54 7.72
N ARG A 162 4.35 -15.66 6.78
CA ARG A 162 4.39 -16.65 5.70
C ARG A 162 5.37 -16.30 4.57
N VAL A 163 5.92 -15.10 4.56
CA VAL A 163 6.88 -14.62 3.55
C VAL A 163 8.23 -14.21 4.14
N LEU A 164 8.41 -14.40 5.45
CA LEU A 164 9.71 -14.33 6.13
C LEU A 164 10.49 -15.64 5.88
#